data_AF-A0A6J0CXF2-F1
#
_entry.id   AF-A0A6J0CXF2-F1
#
_cell.length_a   1.000
_cell.length_b   1.000
_cell.length_c   1.000
_cell.angle_alpha   90.00
_cell.angle_beta   90.00
_cell.angle_gamma   90.00
#
_symmetry.space_group_name_H-M   'P 1'
#
loop_
_entity.id
_entity.type
_entity.pdbx_description
1 polymer ?
#
loop_
_entity_poly.entity_id
_entity_poly.type
_entity_poly.pdbx_seq_one_letter_code
_entity_poly.pdbx_strand_id
1 'polypeptide(L)'
;MKDSSGCYDRHIGVDCSDGFNGGCEQLCLQQMAPFPDDPTLYNILMFCGCIEDYKLGVDGRSCQLVTETCPEGGDCAESREVPMNQTLFGEMFFGYNNQSKEVAAGQVLKGTFR
;
A
#
# COMPACT_ATOMS: atom_id res chain seq x y z
N MET A 1 18.97 -17.65 11.63
CA MET A 1 20.42 -17.45 11.80
C MET A 1 21.11 -18.69 11.26
N LYS A 2 22.20 -18.54 10.48
CA LYS A 2 22.98 -19.67 9.95
C LYS A 2 23.36 -20.60 11.09
N ASP A 3 23.04 -21.88 10.97
CA ASP A 3 23.81 -22.86 11.72
C ASP A 3 25.26 -22.73 11.21
N SER A 4 26.22 -22.86 12.10
CA SER A 4 27.65 -22.66 11.83
C SER A 4 28.23 -23.56 10.71
N SER A 5 27.40 -24.34 10.01
CA SER A 5 27.70 -25.10 8.79
C SER A 5 27.62 -24.27 7.50
N GLY A 6 26.98 -23.09 7.54
CA GLY A 6 26.78 -22.24 6.37
C GLY A 6 25.58 -22.64 5.50
N CYS A 7 24.84 -23.69 5.88
CA CYS A 7 23.57 -24.07 5.27
C CYS A 7 22.40 -23.29 5.91
N TYR A 8 21.25 -23.28 5.24
CA TYR A 8 20.04 -22.69 5.79
C TYR A 8 19.24 -23.73 6.57
N ASP A 9 19.10 -23.54 7.88
CA ASP A 9 18.24 -24.37 8.72
C ASP A 9 16.80 -23.82 8.75
N ARG A 10 15.90 -24.51 8.04
CA ARG A 10 14.47 -24.22 7.96
C ARG A 10 13.72 -24.32 9.29
N HIS A 11 14.30 -24.95 10.31
CA HIS A 11 13.67 -25.09 11.63
C HIS A 11 14.04 -23.96 12.59
N ILE A 12 15.06 -23.16 12.26
CA ILE A 12 15.67 -22.17 13.16
C ILE A 12 15.61 -20.74 12.59
N GLY A 13 15.43 -20.58 11.27
CA GLY A 13 15.43 -19.28 10.60
C GLY A 13 14.10 -18.90 9.95
N VAL A 14 13.82 -17.60 9.97
CA VAL A 14 12.88 -16.94 9.06
C VAL A 14 13.74 -16.11 8.11
N ASP A 15 13.63 -16.33 6.81
CA ASP A 15 14.51 -15.76 5.78
C ASP A 15 13.75 -15.64 4.44
N CYS A 16 14.18 -14.81 3.50
CA CYS A 16 13.50 -14.62 2.21
C CYS A 16 13.47 -15.89 1.34
N SER A 17 14.21 -16.94 1.69
CA SER A 17 14.30 -18.22 0.97
C SER A 17 13.41 -19.31 1.61
N ASP A 18 12.76 -19.00 2.74
CA ASP A 18 11.98 -19.96 3.53
C ASP A 18 10.66 -20.36 2.88
N GLY A 19 10.22 -19.61 1.87
CA GLY A 19 8.94 -19.78 1.18
C GLY A 19 7.77 -19.05 1.85
N PHE A 20 8.03 -18.32 2.93
CA PHE A 20 7.12 -17.47 3.69
C PHE A 20 7.53 -15.98 3.65
N ASN A 21 8.36 -15.60 2.67
CA ASN A 21 8.80 -14.23 2.45
C ASN A 21 9.51 -13.63 3.68
N GLY A 22 10.25 -14.42 4.46
CA GLY A 22 10.90 -13.96 5.69
C GLY A 22 9.93 -13.37 6.72
N GLY A 23 8.64 -13.71 6.64
CA GLY A 23 7.59 -13.13 7.46
C GLY A 23 7.37 -11.63 7.24
N CYS A 24 7.75 -11.11 6.07
CA CYS A 24 7.45 -9.76 5.61
C CYS A 24 6.08 -9.73 4.94
N GLU A 25 5.34 -8.63 5.13
CA GLU A 25 4.02 -8.46 4.52
C GLU A 25 4.09 -8.35 2.99
N GLN A 26 5.07 -7.61 2.46
CA GLN A 26 5.20 -7.36 1.02
C GLN A 26 6.53 -7.87 0.46
N LEU A 27 7.65 -7.22 0.77
CA LEU A 27 8.95 -7.56 0.18
C LEU A 27 9.90 -8.06 1.26
N CYS A 28 10.56 -9.18 1.01
CA CYS A 28 11.73 -9.60 1.75
C CYS A 28 12.98 -9.32 0.93
N LEU A 29 13.84 -8.43 1.44
CA LEU A 29 15.01 -7.92 0.74
C LEU A 29 16.29 -8.46 1.39
N GLN A 30 17.26 -8.81 0.55
CA GLN A 30 18.59 -9.26 0.95
C GLN A 30 19.62 -8.22 0.52
N GLN A 31 20.51 -7.83 1.43
CA GLN A 31 21.63 -6.93 1.16
C GLN A 31 22.93 -7.53 1.65
N MET A 32 23.95 -7.52 0.79
CA MET A 32 25.31 -7.84 1.19
C MET A 32 25.94 -6.62 1.88
N ALA A 33 26.32 -6.79 3.14
CA ALA A 33 27.02 -5.78 3.92
C ALA A 33 28.43 -6.30 4.28
N PRO A 34 29.50 -5.54 4.00
CA PRO A 34 30.85 -5.95 4.35
C PRO A 34 31.02 -6.03 5.87
N PHE A 35 31.93 -6.87 6.35
CA PHE A 35 32.29 -6.87 7.77
C PHE A 35 33.07 -5.59 8.12
N PRO A 36 32.87 -5.02 9.33
CA PRO A 36 33.59 -3.83 9.76
C PRO A 36 35.11 -4.04 9.81
N ASP A 37 35.54 -5.24 10.24
CA ASP A 37 36.95 -5.56 10.47
C ASP A 37 37.65 -6.15 9.24
N ASP A 38 36.89 -6.74 8.31
CA ASP A 38 37.41 -7.30 7.07
C ASP A 38 36.41 -7.08 5.90
N PRO A 39 36.64 -6.07 5.06
CA PRO A 39 35.74 -5.76 3.94
C PRO A 39 35.79 -6.78 2.80
N THR A 40 36.67 -7.80 2.85
CA THR A 40 36.66 -8.91 1.89
C THR A 40 35.61 -9.97 2.25
N LEU A 41 35.11 -9.95 3.49
CA LEU A 41 34.02 -10.79 3.96
C LEU A 41 32.71 -10.01 3.94
N TYR A 42 31.61 -10.71 3.65
CA TYR A 42 30.28 -10.13 3.57
C TYR A 42 29.27 -10.91 4.40
N ASN A 43 28.38 -10.18 5.08
CA ASN A 43 27.15 -10.69 5.66
C ASN A 43 26.00 -10.49 4.68
N ILE A 44 25.07 -11.45 4.66
CA ILE A 44 23.77 -11.28 4.01
C ILE A 44 22.82 -10.83 5.10
N LEU A 45 22.46 -9.54 5.06
CA LEU A 45 21.42 -8.96 5.90
C LEU A 45 20.07 -9.11 5.21
N MET A 46 19.04 -9.25 6.02
CA MET A 46 17.68 -9.51 5.56
C MET A 46 16.75 -8.54 6.27
N PHE A 47 15.90 -7.87 5.51
CA PHE A 47 14.96 -6.89 6.04
C PHE A 47 13.71 -6.85 5.18
N CYS A 48 12.60 -6.43 5.79
CA CYS A 48 11.36 -6.23 5.06
C CYS A 48 11.35 -4.86 4.38
N GLY A 49 10.79 -4.83 3.17
CA GLY A 49 10.52 -3.61 2.41
C GLY A 49 9.06 -3.57 1.98
N CYS A 50 8.64 -2.38 1.56
CA CYS A 50 7.30 -2.13 1.03
C CYS A 50 7.41 -1.61 -0.40
N ILE A 51 6.36 -1.83 -1.20
CA ILE A 51 6.24 -1.23 -2.52
C ILE A 51 6.03 0.29 -2.42
N GLU A 52 6.04 0.97 -3.55
CA GLU A 52 5.76 2.40 -3.63
C GLU A 52 4.43 2.76 -2.95
N ASP A 53 4.38 3.94 -2.32
CA ASP A 53 3.27 4.43 -1.50
C ASP A 53 2.98 3.63 -0.21
N TYR A 54 3.86 2.73 0.22
CA TYR A 54 3.77 2.06 1.52
C TYR A 54 5.03 2.30 2.36
N LYS A 55 4.84 2.45 3.67
CA LYS A 55 5.91 2.61 4.65
C LYS A 55 5.97 1.38 5.55
N LEU A 56 7.19 0.95 5.85
CA LEU A 56 7.43 -0.14 6.79
C LEU A 56 6.95 0.27 8.19
N GLY A 57 6.12 -0.59 8.78
CA GLY A 57 5.62 -0.46 10.14
C GLY A 57 6.72 -0.56 11.18
N VAL A 58 6.39 -0.16 12.41
CA VAL A 58 7.32 -0.19 13.55
C VAL A 58 7.73 -1.61 13.97
N ASP A 59 6.93 -2.61 13.57
CA ASP A 59 7.23 -4.03 13.75
C ASP A 59 8.31 -4.53 12.77
N GLY A 60 8.70 -3.70 11.80
CA GLY A 60 9.70 -4.01 10.79
C GLY A 60 9.25 -5.09 9.80
N ARG A 61 7.94 -5.40 9.74
CA ARG A 61 7.39 -6.47 8.91
C ARG A 61 6.17 -6.04 8.11
N SER A 62 5.28 -5.29 8.74
CA SER A 62 4.06 -4.81 8.10
C SER A 62 4.29 -3.59 7.22
N CYS A 63 3.43 -3.39 6.23
CA CYS A 63 3.45 -2.27 5.31
C CYS A 63 2.16 -1.47 5.45
N GLN A 64 2.31 -0.19 5.78
CA GLN A 64 1.20 0.73 5.96
C GLN A 64 1.12 1.65 4.75
N LEU A 65 -0.07 1.79 4.17
CA LEU A 65 -0.29 2.75 3.08
C LEU A 65 0.12 4.14 3.58
N VAL A 66 1.03 4.78 2.86
CA VAL A 66 1.36 6.19 3.03
C VAL A 66 0.20 6.97 2.43
N THR A 67 -0.85 7.14 3.22
CA THR A 67 -1.80 8.20 2.93
C THR A 67 -1.06 9.52 3.12
N GLU A 68 -1.23 10.46 2.20
CA GLU A 68 -0.79 11.84 2.45
C GLU A 68 -1.38 12.25 3.81
N THR A 69 -0.49 12.53 4.78
CA THR A 69 -0.92 13.15 6.01
C THR A 69 -1.28 14.57 5.64
N CYS A 70 -2.58 14.87 5.60
CA CYS A 70 -3.03 16.23 5.39
C CYS A 70 -2.33 17.12 6.42
N PRO A 71 -1.61 18.18 5.97
CA PRO A 71 -0.75 18.98 6.83
C PRO A 71 -1.47 19.68 7.99
N GLU A 72 -2.80 19.59 8.08
CA GLU A 72 -3.61 20.17 9.16
C GLU A 72 -4.58 19.18 9.85
N GLY A 73 -4.29 17.88 9.90
CA GLY A 73 -5.00 16.96 10.79
C GLY A 73 -6.52 16.83 10.59
N GLY A 74 -7.06 17.34 9.49
CA GLY A 74 -8.40 17.01 9.02
C GLY A 74 -8.32 15.77 8.15
N ASP A 75 -9.24 14.83 8.37
CA ASP A 75 -9.51 13.73 7.43
C ASP A 75 -9.41 14.25 6.00
N CYS A 76 -8.63 13.56 5.15
CA CYS A 76 -8.48 13.88 3.74
C CYS A 76 -9.82 14.33 3.19
N ALA A 77 -9.91 15.62 2.86
CA ALA A 77 -11.18 16.33 2.70
C ALA A 77 -12.22 15.41 2.06
N GLU A 78 -13.29 15.14 2.80
CA GLU A 78 -14.44 14.34 2.37
C GLU A 78 -14.64 14.61 0.87
N SER A 79 -14.32 13.61 0.04
CA SER A 79 -14.04 13.75 -1.39
C SER A 79 -14.88 14.86 -1.97
N ARG A 80 -14.29 16.06 -2.17
CA ARG A 80 -15.03 17.31 -2.39
C ARG A 80 -16.16 17.01 -3.35
N GLU A 81 -17.39 16.91 -2.85
CA GLU A 81 -18.48 16.29 -3.63
C GLU A 81 -18.71 17.20 -4.82
N VAL A 82 -18.07 16.86 -5.95
CA VAL A 82 -18.23 17.59 -7.20
C VAL A 82 -19.69 17.38 -7.56
N PRO A 83 -20.48 18.45 -7.72
CA PRO A 83 -21.86 18.30 -8.15
C PRO A 83 -21.88 17.45 -9.43
N MET A 84 -22.58 16.31 -9.42
CA MET A 84 -22.59 15.40 -10.58
C MET A 84 -23.17 16.07 -11.84
N ASN A 85 -23.90 17.17 -11.69
CA ASN A 85 -24.36 17.97 -12.83
C ASN A 85 -23.22 18.72 -13.55
N GLN A 86 -22.00 18.76 -13.01
CA GLN A 86 -20.81 19.35 -13.62
C GLN A 86 -19.93 18.31 -14.32
N THR A 87 -20.23 17.01 -14.20
CA THR A 87 -19.45 15.94 -14.84
C THR A 87 -19.95 15.69 -16.27
N LEU A 88 -19.09 15.16 -17.14
CA LEU A 88 -19.54 14.64 -18.44
C LEU A 88 -20.58 13.53 -18.20
N PHE A 89 -21.66 13.54 -18.98
CA PHE A 89 -22.82 12.66 -18.78
C PHE A 89 -23.49 12.82 -17.41
N GLY A 90 -23.40 14.02 -16.81
CA GLY A 90 -23.93 14.33 -15.49
C GLY A 90 -25.43 14.03 -15.34
N GLU A 91 -26.19 14.15 -16.42
CA GLU A 91 -27.62 13.85 -16.48
C GLU A 91 -27.96 12.39 -16.09
N MET A 92 -27.03 11.44 -16.26
CA MET A 92 -27.26 10.05 -15.85
C MET A 92 -27.46 9.91 -14.34
N PHE A 93 -26.96 10.86 -13.54
CA PHE A 93 -27.06 10.82 -12.09
C PHE A 93 -28.39 11.38 -11.56
N PHE A 94 -29.22 12.03 -12.39
CA PHE A 94 -30.44 12.74 -11.95
C PHE A 94 -31.75 12.08 -12.43
N GLY A 95 -31.68 11.02 -13.24
CA GLY A 95 -32.87 10.30 -13.72
C GLY A 95 -33.73 11.11 -14.69
N TYR A 96 -34.87 10.54 -15.10
CA TYR A 96 -35.72 11.08 -16.16
C TYR A 96 -37.19 11.11 -15.76
N ASN A 97 -37.87 12.23 -16.00
CA ASN A 97 -39.31 12.36 -15.79
C ASN A 97 -40.08 12.04 -17.08
N ASN A 98 -40.82 10.93 -17.07
CA ASN A 98 -41.59 10.47 -18.23
C ASN A 98 -42.75 11.42 -18.64
N GLN A 99 -43.29 12.23 -17.73
CA GLN A 99 -44.38 13.14 -18.03
C GLN A 99 -43.88 14.44 -18.69
N SER A 100 -42.85 15.07 -18.12
CA SER A 100 -42.29 16.32 -18.66
C SER A 100 -41.28 16.08 -19.79
N LYS A 101 -40.77 14.85 -19.93
CA LYS A 101 -39.70 14.47 -20.84
C LYS A 101 -38.35 15.16 -20.58
N GLU A 102 -38.12 15.55 -19.33
CA GLU A 102 -36.92 16.28 -18.88
C GLU A 102 -36.14 15.46 -17.83
N VAL A 103 -34.91 15.88 -17.55
CA VAL A 103 -34.10 15.36 -16.44
C VAL A 103 -34.82 15.66 -15.12
N ALA A 104 -34.88 14.68 -14.21
CA ALA A 104 -35.62 14.85 -12.97
C ALA A 104 -34.88 15.77 -11.99
N ALA A 105 -35.65 16.43 -11.12
CA ALA A 105 -35.09 17.24 -10.05
C ALA A 105 -34.65 16.34 -8.89
N GLY A 106 -33.34 16.25 -8.67
CA GLY A 106 -32.75 15.50 -7.58
C GLY A 106 -31.82 14.37 -8.06
N GLN A 107 -30.71 14.21 -7.36
CA GLN A 107 -29.72 13.19 -7.69
C GLN A 107 -30.20 11.80 -7.22
N VAL A 108 -30.20 10.83 -8.14
CA VAL A 108 -30.62 9.43 -7.92
C VAL A 108 -29.41 8.53 -7.64
N LEU A 109 -28.27 8.80 -8.27
CA LEU A 109 -27.06 8.00 -8.16
C LEU A 109 -25.92 8.81 -7.54
N LYS A 110 -25.17 8.24 -6.59
CA LYS A 110 -23.92 8.84 -6.10
C LYS A 110 -22.79 8.51 -7.07
N GLY A 111 -22.18 9.53 -7.67
CA GLY A 111 -20.94 9.38 -8.44
C GLY A 111 -19.72 9.66 -7.57
N THR A 112 -18.63 8.93 -7.83
CA THR A 112 -17.37 9.05 -7.09
C THR A 112 -16.19 8.96 -8.06
N PHE A 113 -15.11 9.70 -7.79
CA PHE A 113 -13.82 9.60 -8.48
C PHE A 113 -12.85 8.82 -7.60
N ARG A 114 -12.92 7.49 -7.66
CA ARG A 114 -12.04 6.59 -6.91
C ARG A 114 -10.78 6.26 -7.70
#